data_AF-A0A5C8SRG8-F1
#
_entry.id   AF-A0A5C8SRG8-F1
#
_cell.length_a   1.000
_cell.length_b   1.000
_cell.length_c   1.000
_cell.angle_alpha   90.00
_cell.angle_beta   90.00
_cell.angle_gamma   90.00
#
_symmetry.space_group_name_H-M   'P 1'
#
loop_
_entity.id
_entity.type
_entity.pdbx_description
1 polymer ?
#
loop_
_entity_poly.entity_id
_entity_poly.type
_entity_poly.pdbx_seq_one_letter_code
_entity_poly.pdbx_strand_id
1 'polypeptide(L)'
;MVRPRTAKVPARQHDSEKITINLGHVDLGHVDLLVAEGLFSNRSDFIRTAIRNQIERHADVTRQSVARRSVELGLRHIDRASLEAARAEGRMLDIRVLGLATIATDVTPELARAAIASLDVLGSLQASPAVRAALADRLR
;
A
#
# COMPACT_ATOMS: atom_id res chain seq x y z
N MET A 1 -23.16 -8.45 38.27
CA MET A 1 -21.78 -8.54 37.73
C MET A 1 -21.85 -8.37 36.22
N VAL A 2 -21.76 -7.13 35.74
CA VAL A 2 -21.92 -6.77 34.32
C VAL A 2 -20.55 -6.76 33.67
N ARG A 3 -20.33 -7.61 32.66
CA ARG A 3 -19.09 -7.62 31.86
C ARG A 3 -19.13 -6.43 30.88
N PRO A 4 -18.10 -5.58 30.79
CA PRO A 4 -18.07 -4.54 29.78
C PRO A 4 -17.76 -5.16 28.41
N ARG A 5 -18.63 -4.89 27.41
CA ARG A 5 -18.31 -5.08 25.99
C ARG A 5 -17.24 -4.06 25.62
N THR A 6 -16.02 -4.52 25.36
CA THR A 6 -14.98 -3.73 24.73
C THR A 6 -15.46 -3.36 23.32
N ALA A 7 -15.83 -2.09 23.14
CA ALA A 7 -16.08 -1.53 21.82
C ALA A 7 -14.74 -1.49 21.07
N LYS A 8 -14.59 -2.37 20.08
CA LYS A 8 -13.46 -2.40 19.16
C LYS A 8 -13.58 -1.16 18.27
N VAL A 9 -12.79 -0.12 18.55
CA VAL A 9 -12.70 1.07 17.69
C VAL A 9 -12.26 0.59 16.31
N PRO A 10 -13.05 0.80 15.24
CA PRO A 10 -12.57 0.49 13.90
C PRO A 10 -11.38 1.43 13.63
N ALA A 11 -10.19 0.86 13.48
CA ALA A 11 -9.05 1.58 12.99
C ALA A 11 -9.42 2.14 11.62
N ARG A 12 -9.58 3.46 11.51
CA ARG A 12 -9.77 4.14 10.23
C ARG A 12 -8.55 3.78 9.37
N GLN A 13 -8.72 2.90 8.39
CA GLN A 13 -7.73 2.78 7.34
C GLN A 13 -7.65 4.14 6.68
N HIS A 14 -6.47 4.74 6.73
CA HIS A 14 -6.23 5.95 5.98
C HIS A 14 -6.23 5.57 4.50
N ASP A 15 -7.22 6.05 3.74
CA ASP A 15 -7.30 5.85 2.28
C ASP A 15 -6.16 6.53 1.51
N SER A 16 -5.23 7.19 2.22
CA SER A 16 -4.09 7.90 1.65
C SER A 16 -2.85 7.74 2.52
N GLU A 17 -1.72 7.43 1.89
CA GLU A 17 -0.40 7.43 2.51
C GLU A 17 0.21 8.84 2.48
N LYS A 18 0.77 9.30 3.60
CA LYS A 18 1.49 10.58 3.65
C LYS A 18 2.91 10.40 3.12
N ILE A 19 3.28 11.18 2.12
CA ILE A 19 4.66 11.27 1.63
C ILE A 19 5.32 12.56 2.12
N THR A 20 6.61 12.49 2.44
CA THR A 20 7.45 13.66 2.74
C THR A 20 8.51 13.75 1.64
N ILE A 21 8.57 14.89 0.96
CA ILE A 21 9.48 15.13 -0.16
C ILE A 21 10.13 16.50 -0.03
N ASN A 22 11.34 16.65 -0.57
CA ASN A 22 11.98 17.94 -0.75
C ASN A 22 11.60 18.50 -2.12
N LEU A 23 11.33 19.80 -2.20
CA LEU A 23 11.05 20.53 -3.45
C LEU A 23 12.01 21.71 -3.57
N GLY A 24 12.38 22.05 -4.81
CA GLY A 24 13.16 23.25 -5.07
C GLY A 24 12.37 24.52 -4.71
N HIS A 25 13.07 25.57 -4.28
CA HIS A 25 12.43 26.82 -3.86
C HIS A 25 11.57 27.46 -4.96
N VAL A 26 12.03 27.37 -6.21
CA VAL A 26 11.31 27.91 -7.38
C VAL A 26 10.04 27.11 -7.65
N ASP A 27 10.11 25.77 -7.61
CA ASP A 27 8.94 24.92 -7.83
C ASP A 27 7.90 25.14 -6.73
N LEU A 28 8.33 25.20 -5.47
CA LEU A 28 7.45 25.50 -4.34
C LEU A 28 6.73 26.84 -4.53
N GLY A 29 7.45 27.88 -5.00
CA GLY A 29 6.87 29.18 -5.31
C GLY A 29 5.79 29.12 -6.40
N HIS A 30 6.00 28.33 -7.47
CA HIS A 30 4.97 28.12 -8.49
C HIS A 30 3.75 27.38 -7.95
N VAL A 31 3.93 26.36 -7.11
CA VAL A 31 2.82 25.67 -6.45
C VAL A 31 2.01 26.64 -5.61
N ASP A 32 2.67 27.51 -4.84
CA ASP A 32 2.02 28.51 -4.00
C ASP A 32 1.24 29.53 -4.82
N LEU A 33 1.81 30.01 -5.93
CA LEU A 33 1.12 30.93 -6.84
C LEU A 33 -0.15 30.30 -7.41
N LEU A 34 -0.08 29.05 -7.88
CA LEU A 34 -1.24 28.35 -8.43
C LEU A 34 -2.37 28.15 -7.40
N VAL A 35 -2.01 27.94 -6.13
CA VAL A 35 -2.98 27.87 -5.04
C VAL A 35 -3.56 29.26 -4.73
N ALA A 36 -2.73 30.30 -4.71
CA ALA A 36 -3.17 31.67 -4.44
C ALA A 36 -4.13 32.22 -5.51
N GLU A 37 -3.91 31.88 -6.78
CA GLU A 37 -4.79 32.20 -7.91
C GLU A 37 -6.07 31.33 -7.94
N GLY A 38 -6.22 30.38 -7.01
CA GLY A 38 -7.43 29.57 -6.87
C GLY A 38 -7.57 28.43 -7.88
N LEU A 39 -6.53 28.09 -8.64
CA LEU A 39 -6.55 26.94 -9.56
C LEU A 39 -6.58 25.61 -8.81
N PHE A 40 -6.05 25.57 -7.59
CA PHE A 40 -6.04 24.40 -6.72
C PHE A 40 -6.42 24.77 -5.28
N SER A 41 -7.09 23.85 -4.59
CA SER A 41 -7.58 24.12 -3.22
C SER A 41 -6.47 24.20 -2.18
N ASN A 42 -5.37 23.48 -2.39
CA ASN A 42 -4.17 23.49 -1.54
C ASN A 42 -2.99 22.80 -2.25
N ARG A 43 -1.79 22.89 -1.66
CA ARG A 43 -0.56 22.25 -2.18
C ARG A 43 -0.73 20.74 -2.40
N SER A 44 -1.38 20.05 -1.46
CA SER A 44 -1.56 18.59 -1.56
C SER A 44 -2.49 18.20 -2.71
N ASP A 45 -3.49 19.01 -3.01
CA ASP A 45 -4.39 18.82 -4.14
C ASP A 45 -3.67 19.00 -5.48
N PHE A 46 -2.86 20.06 -5.60
CA PHE A 46 -1.98 20.25 -6.76
C PHE A 46 -1.06 19.04 -6.98
N ILE A 47 -0.33 18.62 -5.94
CA ILE A 47 0.63 17.52 -6.03
C ILE A 47 -0.08 16.21 -6.43
N ARG A 48 -1.23 15.91 -5.82
CA ARG A 48 -2.01 14.71 -6.15
C ARG A 48 -2.48 14.73 -7.61
N THR A 49 -2.93 15.88 -8.10
CA THR A 49 -3.38 16.06 -9.48
C THR A 49 -2.22 15.93 -10.46
N ALA A 50 -1.07 16.56 -10.17
CA ALA A 50 0.13 16.47 -10.98
C ALA A 50 0.61 15.02 -11.13
N ILE A 51 0.63 14.25 -10.03
CA ILE A 51 0.98 12.81 -10.04
C ILE A 51 0.03 12.03 -10.95
N ARG A 52 -1.29 12.21 -10.82
CA ARG A 52 -2.29 11.54 -11.67
C ARG A 52 -2.07 11.85 -13.15
N ASN A 53 -1.83 13.12 -13.47
CA ASN A 53 -1.58 13.55 -14.84
C ASN A 53 -0.30 12.92 -15.43
N GLN A 54 0.78 12.80 -14.65
CA GLN A 54 1.98 12.12 -15.13
C GLN A 54 1.76 10.61 -15.32
N ILE A 55 1.05 9.95 -14.42
CA ILE A 55 0.73 8.51 -14.56
C ILE A 55 -0.09 8.28 -15.84
N GLU A 56 -1.09 9.13 -16.10
CA GLU A 56 -1.92 9.04 -17.30
C GLU A 56 -1.11 9.24 -18.59
N ARG A 57 -0.21 10.24 -18.63
CA ARG A 57 0.71 10.45 -19.77
C ARG A 57 1.59 9.24 -20.06
N HIS A 58 1.91 8.44 -19.05
CA HIS A 58 2.73 7.24 -19.15
C HIS A 58 1.91 5.94 -19.02
N ALA A 59 0.60 5.98 -19.29
CA ALA A 59 -0.32 4.86 -19.07
C ALA A 59 0.09 3.60 -19.85
N ASP A 60 0.53 3.74 -21.11
CA ASP A 60 0.90 2.58 -21.93
C ASP A 60 2.15 1.86 -21.41
N VAL A 61 3.17 2.62 -21.01
CA VAL A 61 4.39 2.09 -20.39
C VAL A 61 4.06 1.40 -19.06
N THR A 62 3.16 1.99 -18.27
CA THR A 62 2.70 1.43 -17.00
C THR A 62 1.94 0.12 -17.24
N ARG A 63 1.00 0.09 -18.20
CA ARG A 63 0.21 -1.10 -18.54
C ARG A 63 1.08 -2.26 -19.02
N GLN A 64 2.04 -1.99 -19.91
CA GLN A 64 3.00 -3.01 -20.37
C GLN A 64 3.85 -3.55 -19.22
N SER A 65 4.24 -2.68 -18.28
CA SER A 65 5.04 -3.08 -17.12
C SER A 65 4.22 -3.91 -16.11
N VAL A 66 2.96 -3.56 -15.91
CA VAL A 66 2.02 -4.34 -15.07
C VAL A 66 1.84 -5.74 -15.65
N ALA A 67 1.59 -5.86 -16.96
CA ALA A 67 1.43 -7.13 -17.64
C ALA A 67 2.70 -8.01 -17.57
N ARG A 68 3.89 -7.42 -17.77
CA ARG A 68 5.17 -8.15 -17.69
C ARG A 68 5.51 -8.65 -16.29
N ARG A 69 5.15 -7.89 -15.25
CA ARG A 69 5.45 -8.25 -13.86
C ARG A 69 4.35 -9.08 -13.19
N SER A 70 3.20 -9.25 -13.86
CA SER A 70 2.01 -9.90 -13.30
C SER A 70 1.61 -9.33 -11.95
N VAL A 71 1.67 -8.00 -11.80
CA VAL A 71 1.26 -7.32 -10.55
C VAL A 71 -0.25 -7.11 -10.55
N GLU A 72 -0.87 -7.36 -9.40
CA GLU A 72 -2.27 -7.03 -9.16
C GLU A 72 -2.38 -5.54 -8.80
N LEU A 73 -3.18 -4.81 -9.57
CA LEU A 73 -3.44 -3.38 -9.34
C LEU A 73 -4.48 -3.22 -8.22
N GLY A 74 -4.16 -2.42 -7.20
CA GLY A 74 -5.13 -1.97 -6.21
C GLY A 74 -4.78 -2.32 -4.76
N LEU A 75 -5.81 -2.61 -3.97
CA LEU A 75 -5.70 -2.92 -2.55
C LEU A 75 -5.83 -4.43 -2.34
N ARG A 76 -4.78 -5.07 -1.85
CA ARG A 76 -4.77 -6.50 -1.55
C ARG A 76 -4.80 -6.72 -0.04
N HIS A 77 -5.92 -7.25 0.46
CA HIS A 77 -6.01 -7.68 1.86
C HIS A 77 -5.67 -9.17 1.99
N ILE A 78 -4.79 -9.49 2.94
CA ILE A 78 -4.35 -10.85 3.26
C ILE A 78 -4.76 -11.11 4.70
N ASP A 79 -5.74 -11.98 4.88
CA ASP A 79 -6.23 -12.38 6.19
C ASP A 79 -5.59 -13.70 6.66
N ARG A 80 -5.79 -14.04 7.93
CA ARG A 80 -5.29 -15.29 8.50
C ARG A 80 -5.86 -16.51 7.78
N ALA A 81 -7.16 -16.49 7.45
CA ALA A 81 -7.86 -17.63 6.85
C ALA A 81 -7.29 -18.01 5.47
N SER A 82 -7.00 -17.02 4.61
CA SER A 82 -6.38 -17.25 3.31
C SER A 82 -4.97 -17.85 3.42
N LEU A 83 -4.18 -17.41 4.40
CA LEU A 83 -2.85 -17.98 4.66
C LEU A 83 -2.91 -19.39 5.23
N GLU A 84 -3.86 -19.66 6.14
CA GLU A 84 -4.09 -21.01 6.69
C GLU A 84 -4.54 -21.98 5.61
N ALA A 85 -5.45 -21.56 4.72
CA ALA A 85 -5.87 -22.36 3.57
C ALA A 85 -4.71 -22.65 2.63
N ALA A 86 -3.92 -21.64 2.26
CA ALA A 86 -2.72 -21.83 1.42
C ALA A 86 -1.74 -22.83 2.06
N ARG A 87 -1.48 -22.70 3.37
CA ARG A 87 -0.63 -23.62 4.13
C ARG A 87 -1.20 -25.04 4.16
N ALA A 88 -2.51 -25.20 4.38
CA ALA A 88 -3.17 -26.50 4.42
C ALA A 88 -3.10 -27.22 3.07
N GLU A 89 -3.11 -26.47 1.97
CA GLU A 89 -2.93 -26.98 0.61
C GLU A 89 -1.46 -27.18 0.23
N GLY A 90 -0.51 -26.89 1.13
CA GLY A 90 0.93 -26.97 0.86
C GLY A 90 1.41 -25.96 -0.19
N ARG A 91 0.62 -24.91 -0.45
CA ARG A 91 0.95 -23.86 -1.43
C ARG A 91 1.55 -22.66 -0.72
N MET A 92 2.53 -22.05 -1.38
CA MET A 92 3.06 -20.74 -0.98
C MET A 92 2.57 -19.69 -1.96
N LEU A 93 2.20 -18.52 -1.44
CA LEU A 93 1.66 -17.40 -2.20
C LEU A 93 2.81 -16.52 -2.71
N ASP A 94 2.82 -16.28 -4.02
CA ASP A 94 3.60 -15.21 -4.63
C ASP A 94 2.70 -13.98 -4.77
N ILE A 95 2.97 -12.96 -3.95
CA ILE A 95 2.13 -11.78 -3.86
C ILE A 95 2.84 -10.65 -4.57
N ARG A 96 2.20 -10.10 -5.60
CA ARG A 96 2.72 -8.97 -6.37
C ARG A 96 1.65 -7.90 -6.48
N VAL A 97 1.88 -6.74 -5.88
CA VAL A 97 0.86 -5.69 -5.75
C VAL A 97 1.41 -4.35 -6.21
N LEU A 98 0.63 -3.64 -7.03
CA LEU A 98 0.84 -2.23 -7.36
C LEU A 98 -0.27 -1.42 -6.68
N GLY A 99 0.07 -0.78 -5.56
CA GLY A 99 -0.89 -0.10 -4.68
C GLY A 99 -0.62 -0.38 -3.20
N LEU A 100 -1.57 -1.01 -2.51
CA LEU A 100 -1.48 -1.31 -1.08
C LEU A 100 -1.63 -2.82 -0.84
N ALA A 101 -0.67 -3.42 -0.14
CA ALA A 101 -0.84 -4.74 0.45
C ALA A 101 -1.07 -4.59 1.95
N THR A 102 -2.14 -5.19 2.48
CA THR A 102 -2.46 -5.16 3.92
C THR A 102 -2.54 -6.57 4.46
N ILE A 103 -1.62 -6.93 5.34
CA ILE A 103 -1.66 -8.19 6.11
C ILE A 103 -2.38 -7.93 7.42
N ALA A 104 -3.40 -8.74 7.71
CA ALA A 104 -4.21 -8.62 8.92
C ALA A 104 -3.35 -8.74 10.19
N THR A 105 -3.74 -8.00 11.23
CA THR A 105 -2.94 -7.87 12.46
C THR A 105 -2.91 -9.13 13.31
N ASP A 106 -3.82 -10.06 13.06
CA ASP A 106 -3.89 -11.38 13.69
C ASP A 106 -3.01 -12.42 12.97
N VAL A 107 -2.39 -12.10 11.84
CA VAL A 107 -1.44 -13.02 11.20
C VAL A 107 -0.17 -13.14 12.04
N THR A 108 0.21 -14.37 12.38
CA THR A 108 1.47 -14.61 13.10
C THR A 108 2.66 -14.63 12.13
N PRO A 109 3.87 -14.26 12.59
CA PRO A 109 5.07 -14.28 11.74
C PRO A 109 5.36 -15.66 11.14
N GLU A 110 5.10 -16.73 11.89
CA GLU A 110 5.33 -18.11 11.47
C GLU A 110 4.34 -18.53 10.38
N LEU A 111 3.07 -18.14 10.51
CA LEU A 111 2.06 -18.41 9.49
C LEU A 111 2.38 -17.65 8.20
N ALA A 112 2.72 -16.37 8.30
CA ALA A 112 3.12 -15.56 7.15
C ALA A 112 4.33 -16.19 6.44
N ARG A 113 5.35 -16.62 7.18
CA ARG A 113 6.55 -17.26 6.62
C ARG A 113 6.27 -18.67 6.08
N ALA A 114 5.29 -19.39 6.60
CA ALA A 114 4.91 -20.69 6.04
C ALA A 114 4.14 -20.53 4.71
N ALA A 115 3.33 -19.48 4.58
CA ALA A 115 2.38 -19.34 3.48
C ALA A 115 2.80 -18.36 2.38
N ILE A 116 3.78 -17.47 2.58
CA ILE A 116 4.17 -16.44 1.59
C ILE A 116 5.55 -16.75 1.02
N ALA A 117 5.65 -17.12 -0.26
CA ALA A 117 6.93 -17.40 -0.93
C ALA A 117 7.68 -16.11 -1.27
N SER A 118 7.00 -15.15 -1.89
CA SER A 118 7.58 -13.86 -2.26
C SER A 118 6.55 -12.74 -2.12
N LEU A 119 7.04 -11.54 -1.80
CA LEU A 119 6.22 -10.34 -1.65
C LEU A 119 6.89 -9.17 -2.39
N ASP A 120 6.32 -8.78 -3.52
CA ASP A 120 6.72 -7.61 -4.32
C ASP A 120 5.61 -6.56 -4.23
N VAL A 121 5.89 -5.45 -3.56
CA VAL A 121 4.88 -4.40 -3.31
C VAL A 121 5.40 -3.08 -3.83
N LEU A 122 4.86 -2.67 -4.98
CA LEU A 122 5.06 -1.36 -5.55
C LEU A 122 4.03 -0.40 -4.95
N GLY A 123 4.39 0.23 -3.83
CA GLY A 123 3.53 1.16 -3.10
C GLY A 123 3.74 1.00 -1.59
N SER A 124 2.66 0.69 -0.87
CA SER A 124 2.70 0.56 0.59
C SER A 124 2.38 -0.87 1.04
N LEU A 125 3.10 -1.35 2.05
CA LEU A 125 2.81 -2.60 2.76
C LEU A 125 2.39 -2.28 4.18
N GLN A 126 1.16 -2.58 4.57
CA GLN A 126 0.69 -2.51 5.96
C GLN A 126 0.71 -3.90 6.57
N ALA A 127 1.53 -4.10 7.60
CA ALA A 127 1.62 -5.36 8.33
C ALA A 127 2.16 -5.09 9.73
N SER A 128 1.96 -6.03 10.66
CA SER A 128 2.55 -5.92 11.99
C SER A 128 4.09 -5.92 11.91
N PRO A 129 4.81 -5.23 12.82
CA PRO A 129 6.28 -5.18 12.79
C PRO A 129 6.93 -6.57 12.81
N ALA A 130 6.34 -7.50 13.58
CA ALA A 130 6.81 -8.87 13.67
C ALA A 130 6.67 -9.63 12.33
N VAL A 131 5.55 -9.44 11.62
CA VAL A 131 5.34 -10.05 10.29
C VAL A 131 6.26 -9.41 9.25
N ARG A 132 6.42 -8.08 9.26
CA ARG A 132 7.38 -7.41 8.36
C ARG A 132 8.81 -7.92 8.57
N ALA A 133 9.23 -8.09 9.82
CA ALA A 133 10.54 -8.65 10.14
C ALA A 133 10.71 -10.09 9.64
N ALA A 134 9.68 -10.93 9.81
CA ALA A 134 9.72 -12.32 9.37
C ALA A 134 9.66 -12.52 7.85
N LEU A 135 9.24 -11.48 7.10
CA LEU A 135 9.20 -11.47 5.63
C LEU A 135 10.32 -10.61 5.02
N ALA A 136 11.22 -10.04 5.81
CA ALA A 136 12.26 -9.13 5.34
C ALA A 136 13.17 -9.76 4.27
N ASP A 137 13.44 -11.06 4.37
CA ASP A 137 14.23 -11.84 3.41
C ASP A 137 13.46 -12.19 2.12
N ARG A 138 12.15 -11.92 2.06
CA ARG A 138 11.25 -12.27 0.93
C ARG A 138 10.62 -11.06 0.26
N LEU A 139 10.87 -9.87 0.81
CA LEU A 139 10.51 -8.59 0.23
C LEU A 139 11.48 -8.26 -0.92
N ARG A 140 10.92 -7.99 -2.10
CA ARG A 140 11.66 -7.59 -3.29
C ARG A 140 11.40 -6.14 -3.67
#